data_AF-A0A2U2BL22-F1
#
_entry.id   AF-A0A2U2BL22-F1
#
_cell.length_a   1.000
_cell.length_b   1.000
_cell.length_c   1.000
_cell.angle_alpha   90.00
_cell.angle_beta   90.00
_cell.angle_gamma   90.00
#
_symmetry.space_group_name_H-M   'P 1'
#
loop_
_entity.id
_entity.type
_entity.pdbx_description
1 polymer ?
#
loop_
_entity_poly.entity_id
_entity_poly.type
_entity_poly.pdbx_seq_one_letter_code
_entity_poly.pdbx_strand_id
1 'polypeptide(L)'
;MNIVPLIPMANQIGQFFEILSNREQGLREIAEHIQKFWDPRMRRSLLDFVAQNPSGKGEDGELLPIVLQAVVTHKQQLEPRSQ
;
A
#
# COMPACT_ATOMS: atom_id res chain seq x y z
N MET A 1 3.44 15.04 -1.89
CA MET A 1 4.32 13.98 -2.44
C MET A 1 3.58 13.41 -3.65
N ASN A 2 4.25 13.12 -4.76
CA ASN A 2 3.59 12.55 -5.93
C ASN A 2 3.34 11.05 -5.70
N ILE A 3 2.10 10.57 -5.92
CA ILE A 3 1.73 9.17 -5.78
C ILE A 3 2.10 8.33 -7.00
N VAL A 4 2.20 8.95 -8.18
CA VAL A 4 2.54 8.29 -9.46
C VAL A 4 3.78 7.37 -9.36
N PRO A 5 4.92 7.78 -8.76
CA PRO A 5 6.07 6.87 -8.60
C PRO A 5 5.90 5.85 -7.46
N LEU A 6 4.98 6.09 -6.52
CA LEU A 6 4.76 5.20 -5.36
C LEU A 6 3.90 3.98 -5.74
N ILE A 7 2.97 4.13 -6.69
CA ILE A 7 2.14 3.03 -7.19
C ILE A 7 2.98 1.86 -7.72
N PRO A 8 3.93 2.04 -8.67
CA PRO A 8 4.74 0.95 -9.16
C PRO A 8 5.63 0.35 -8.06
N MET A 9 6.17 1.15 -7.13
CA MET A 9 6.93 0.63 -5.98
C MET A 9 6.06 -0.26 -5.08
N ALA A 10 4.85 0.17 -4.76
CA ALA A 10 3.91 -0.60 -3.95
C ALA A 10 3.53 -1.91 -4.66
N ASN A 11 3.32 -1.85 -5.97
CA ASN A 11 3.03 -3.03 -6.78
C ASN A 11 4.20 -4.02 -6.82
N GLN A 12 5.44 -3.55 -6.89
CA GLN A 12 6.61 -4.44 -6.82
C GLN A 12 6.68 -5.18 -5.48
N ILE A 13 6.36 -4.50 -4.37
CA ILE A 13 6.26 -5.13 -3.05
C ILE A 13 5.14 -6.18 -3.06
N GLY A 14 3.98 -5.84 -3.61
CA GLY A 14 2.85 -6.74 -3.76
C GLY A 14 3.19 -8.02 -4.53
N GLN A 15 3.83 -7.91 -5.70
CA GLN A 15 4.24 -9.07 -6.51
C GLN A 15 5.19 -9.99 -5.77
N PHE A 16 6.09 -9.43 -4.96
CA PHE A 16 7.04 -10.23 -4.18
C PHE A 16 6.34 -11.11 -3.14
N PHE A 17 5.28 -10.61 -2.51
CA PHE A 17 4.53 -11.35 -1.48
C PHE A 17 3.31 -12.11 -2.02
N GLU A 18 2.88 -11.85 -3.26
CA GLU A 18 1.78 -12.55 -3.92
C GLU A 18 2.09 -14.04 -4.19
N ILE A 19 3.39 -14.39 -4.26
CA ILE A 19 3.83 -15.79 -4.39
C ILE A 19 3.62 -16.61 -3.11
N LEU A 20 3.28 -15.97 -1.98
CA LEU A 20 3.02 -16.67 -0.73
C LEU A 20 1.66 -17.36 -0.80
N SER A 21 1.63 -18.68 -0.53
CA SER A 21 0.38 -19.46 -0.47
C SER A 21 -0.57 -18.96 0.63
N ASN A 22 -0.06 -18.26 1.65
CA ASN A 22 -0.86 -17.65 2.70
C ASN A 22 -1.13 -16.17 2.38
N ARG A 23 -2.34 -15.90 1.89
CA ARG A 23 -2.78 -14.55 1.54
C ARG A 23 -2.76 -13.59 2.73
N GLU A 24 -3.22 -14.02 3.91
CA GLU A 24 -3.23 -13.16 5.10
C GLU A 24 -1.82 -12.78 5.56
N GLN A 25 -0.88 -13.72 5.45
CA GLN A 25 0.53 -13.44 5.71
C GLN A 25 1.08 -12.45 4.68
N GLY A 26 0.80 -12.63 3.39
CA GLY A 26 1.19 -11.68 2.35
C GLY A 26 0.67 -10.26 2.60
N LEU A 27 -0.59 -10.10 3.00
CA LEU A 27 -1.15 -8.77 3.32
C LEU A 27 -0.40 -8.07 4.46
N ARG A 28 -0.09 -8.82 5.52
CA ARG A 28 0.64 -8.29 6.69
C ARG A 28 2.06 -7.89 6.33
N GLU A 29 2.78 -8.75 5.61
CA GLU A 29 4.15 -8.49 5.17
C GLU A 29 4.24 -7.26 4.27
N ILE A 30 3.30 -7.08 3.33
CA ILE A 30 3.22 -5.87 2.49
C ILE A 30 3.07 -4.62 3.36
N ALA A 31 2.14 -4.62 4.32
CA ALA A 31 1.90 -3.49 5.19
C ALA A 31 3.10 -3.17 6.09
N GLU A 32 3.74 -4.18 6.67
CA GLU A 32 4.96 -4.03 7.47
C GLU A 32 6.12 -3.48 6.64
N HIS A 33 6.29 -3.97 5.41
CA HIS A 33 7.33 -3.50 4.51
C HIS A 33 7.12 -2.01 4.17
N ILE A 34 5.91 -1.63 3.78
CA ILE A 34 5.58 -0.22 3.53
C ILE A 34 5.81 0.62 4.79
N GLN A 35 5.38 0.16 5.97
CA GLN A 35 5.58 0.90 7.23
C GLN A 35 7.06 1.12 7.56
N LYS A 36 7.90 0.10 7.35
CA LYS A 36 9.32 0.09 7.75
C LYS A 36 10.20 0.87 6.78
N PHE A 37 9.90 0.81 5.48
CA PHE A 37 10.76 1.39 4.44
C PHE A 37 10.23 2.72 3.89
N TRP A 38 8.93 3.03 4.02
CA TRP A 38 8.37 4.28 3.52
C TRP A 38 8.26 5.35 4.60
N ASP A 39 8.65 6.56 4.23
CA ASP A 39 8.46 7.73 5.05
C ASP A 39 6.97 7.98 5.36
N PRO A 40 6.66 8.60 6.52
CA PRO A 40 5.30 8.97 6.92
C PRO A 40 4.49 9.68 5.83
N ARG A 41 5.16 10.54 5.04
CA ARG A 41 4.53 11.31 3.95
C ARG A 41 4.13 10.43 2.76
N MET A 42 4.95 9.44 2.40
CA MET A 42 4.64 8.49 1.32
C MET A 42 3.45 7.61 1.71
N ARG A 43 3.43 7.13 2.96
CA ARG A 43 2.30 6.36 3.50
C ARG A 43 1.01 7.17 3.49
N ARG A 44 1.06 8.43 3.90
CA ARG A 44 -0.09 9.34 3.83
C ARG A 44 -0.61 9.48 2.39
N SER A 45 0.27 9.68 1.42
CA SER A 45 -0.13 9.75 0.00
C SER A 45 -0.76 8.47 -0.51
N LEU A 46 -0.24 7.29 -0.14
CA LEU A 46 -0.85 6.01 -0.53
C LEU A 46 -2.25 5.83 0.06
N LEU A 47 -2.41 6.16 1.34
CA LEU A 47 -3.69 6.10 2.02
C LEU A 47 -4.71 7.07 1.41
N ASP A 48 -4.26 8.26 1.03
CA ASP A 48 -5.08 9.28 0.37
C ASP A 48 -5.53 8.81 -1.02
N PHE A 49 -4.62 8.23 -1.81
CA PHE A 49 -4.95 7.64 -3.11
C PHE A 49 -6.00 6.52 -2.99
N VAL A 50 -5.84 5.61 -2.02
CA VAL A 50 -6.81 4.52 -1.77
C VAL A 50 -8.15 5.07 -1.27
N ALA A 51 -8.16 6.16 -0.51
CA ALA A 51 -9.39 6.80 -0.06
C ALA A 51 -10.15 7.46 -1.23
N GLN A 52 -9.43 8.06 -2.19
CA GLN A 52 -10.01 8.65 -3.39
C GLN A 52 -10.40 7.59 -4.44
N ASN A 53 -9.65 6.50 -4.51
CA ASN A 53 -9.81 5.42 -5.50
C ASN A 53 -10.01 4.08 -4.79
N PRO A 54 -11.24 3.78 -4.30
CA PRO A 54 -11.51 2.55 -3.55
C PRO A 54 -11.34 1.27 -4.38
N SER A 55 -11.36 1.38 -5.71
CA SER A 55 -11.03 0.29 -6.65
C SER A 55 -9.52 0.05 -6.81
N GLY A 56 -8.67 0.91 -6.25
CA GLY A 56 -7.23 0.93 -6.47
C GLY A 56 -6.81 1.42 -7.85
N LYS A 57 -7.75 1.88 -8.68
CA LYS A 57 -7.52 2.40 -10.04
C LYS A 57 -7.87 3.87 -10.07
N GLY A 58 -6.92 4.71 -10.47
CA GLY A 58 -7.11 6.14 -10.65
C GLY A 58 -6.32 6.65 -11.85
N GLU A 59 -6.42 7.95 -12.12
CA GLU A 59 -5.67 8.60 -13.21
C GLU A 59 -4.15 8.50 -13.01
N ASP A 60 -3.68 8.49 -11.76
CA ASP A 60 -2.27 8.36 -11.41
C ASP A 60 -1.70 6.94 -11.59
N GLY A 61 -2.56 5.92 -11.72
CA GLY A 61 -2.15 4.53 -11.89
C GLY A 61 -3.09 3.50 -11.25
N GLU A 62 -2.67 2.24 -11.28
CA GLU A 62 -3.41 1.09 -10.77
C GLU A 62 -2.58 0.32 -9.73
N LEU A 63 -3.14 0.15 -8.53
CA LEU A 63 -2.59 -0.73 -7.49
C LEU A 63 -3.01 -2.18 -7.73
N LEU A 64 -2.10 -3.10 -7.42
CA LEU A 64 -2.43 -4.52 -7.42
C LEU A 64 -3.49 -4.83 -6.36
N PRO A 65 -4.39 -5.80 -6.62
CA PRO A 65 -5.43 -6.18 -5.68
C PRO A 65 -4.89 -6.56 -4.30
N ILE A 66 -3.74 -7.23 -4.23
CA ILE A 66 -3.09 -7.62 -2.97
C ILE A 66 -2.59 -6.40 -2.18
N VAL A 67 -2.07 -5.39 -2.87
CA VAL A 67 -1.56 -4.15 -2.25
C VAL A 67 -2.72 -3.31 -1.74
N LEU A 68 -3.77 -3.14 -2.54
CA LEU A 68 -4.98 -2.45 -2.13
C LEU A 68 -5.58 -3.10 -0.88
N GLN A 69 -5.72 -4.43 -0.89
CA GLN A 69 -6.22 -5.19 0.25
C GLN A 69 -5.33 -4.99 1.48
N ALA A 70 -4.01 -5.04 1.33
CA ALA A 70 -3.08 -4.85 2.45
C ALA A 70 -3.23 -3.45 3.08
N VAL A 71 -3.30 -2.41 2.24
CA VAL A 71 -3.46 -1.02 2.69
C VAL A 71 -4.80 -0.79 3.37
N VAL A 72 -5.89 -1.35 2.84
CA VAL A 72 -7.24 -1.22 3.45
C VAL A 72 -7.32 -2.00 4.77
N THR A 73 -6.77 -3.22 4.81
CA THR A 73 -6.79 -4.08 6.00
C THR A 73 -5.95 -3.51 7.13
N HIS A 74 -4.75 -2.99 6.79
CA HIS A 74 -3.77 -2.48 7.76
C HIS A 74 -3.70 -0.94 7.77
N LYS A 75 -4.79 -0.26 7.42
CA LYS A 75 -4.85 1.21 7.33
C LYS A 75 -4.31 1.89 8.58
N GLN A 76 -4.76 1.45 9.75
CA GLN A 76 -4.36 2.03 11.05
C GLN A 76 -2.87 1.86 11.37
N GLN A 77 -2.22 0.82 10.83
CA GLN A 77 -0.78 0.60 11.01
C GLN A 77 0.05 1.52 10.10
N LEU A 78 -0.46 1.77 8.90
CA LEU A 78 0.18 2.65 7.92
C LEU A 78 -0.02 4.13 8.26
N GLU A 79 -1.11 4.46 8.95
CA GLU A 79 -1.37 5.81 9.43
C GLU A 79 -0.20 6.30 10.31
N PRO A 80 0.49 7.38 9.91
CA PRO A 80 1.53 7.95 10.75
C PRO A 80 0.87 8.46 12.03
N ARG A 81 1.33 7.98 13.19
CA ARG A 81 0.90 8.52 14.48
C ARG A 81 1.29 10.01 14.51
N SER A 82 0.26 10.87 14.50
CA SER A 82 0.42 12.27 14.83
C SER A 82 0.89 12.35 16.28
N GLN A 83 2.16 12.70 16.49
CA GLN A 83 2.66 13.09 17.80
C GLN A 83 2.73 14.61 17.87
#